data_AF-A0A1Q4AJ27-F1
#
_entry.id   AF-A0A1Q4AJ27-F1
#
_cell.length_a   1.000
_cell.length_b   1.000
_cell.length_c   1.000
_cell.angle_alpha   90.00
_cell.angle_beta   90.00
_cell.angle_gamma   90.00
#
_symmetry.space_group_name_H-M   'P 1'
#
loop_
_entity.id
_entity.type
_entity.pdbx_description
1 polymer ?
#
loop_
_entity_poly.entity_id
_entity_poly.type
_entity_poly.pdbx_seq_one_letter_code
_entity_poly.pdbx_strand_id
1 'polypeptide(L)'
;MSDFLSRRLVCATNAQLVAEKHLIRTFWPIWNAETKACWGMSKHGDAATTRANKRSPWDVVHPGRAWALDERLVDSLAPTEIAQRIADTLARVPPRRDHAALLEEMLAGFRQDDSPVEERDEAPVGELVAGPGPDEAGGADDT
;
A
#
# COMPACT_ATOMS: atom_id res chain seq x y z
N MET A 1 6.26 10.84 -16.16
CA MET A 1 5.03 10.07 -16.48
C MET A 1 5.32 8.89 -17.40
N SER A 2 6.36 8.93 -18.23
CA SER A 2 6.78 7.81 -19.09
C SER A 2 7.15 6.53 -18.33
N ASP A 3 7.49 6.63 -17.06
CA ASP A 3 7.97 5.50 -16.25
C ASP A 3 6.85 4.73 -15.54
N PHE A 4 5.59 5.13 -15.72
CA PHE A 4 4.43 4.52 -15.07
C PHE A 4 3.48 3.88 -16.08
N LEU A 5 3.02 2.67 -15.77
CA LEU A 5 2.00 1.94 -16.53
C LEU A 5 0.81 1.63 -15.62
N SER A 6 -0.38 1.54 -16.20
CA SER A 6 -1.62 1.22 -15.49
C SER A 6 -2.32 0.04 -16.15
N ARG A 7 -2.74 -0.93 -15.33
CA ARG A 7 -3.66 -2.02 -15.70
C ARG A 7 -4.91 -1.90 -14.83
N ARG A 8 -6.08 -2.17 -15.39
CA ARG A 8 -7.37 -2.02 -14.71
C ARG A 8 -8.26 -3.22 -15.02
N LEU A 9 -9.04 -3.64 -14.04
CA LEU A 9 -10.02 -4.70 -14.16
C LEU A 9 -11.41 -4.11 -13.83
N VAL A 10 -12.37 -4.29 -14.73
CA VAL A 10 -13.77 -3.96 -14.46
C VAL A 10 -14.40 -5.18 -13.79
N CYS A 11 -14.90 -5.00 -12.57
CA CYS A 11 -15.51 -6.06 -11.77
C CYS A 11 -16.93 -5.67 -11.34
N ALA A 12 -17.73 -6.65 -10.95
CA ALA A 12 -19.01 -6.39 -10.30
C ALA A 12 -18.79 -5.65 -8.97
N THR A 13 -19.71 -4.76 -8.59
CA THR A 13 -19.57 -3.89 -7.41
C THR A 13 -19.24 -4.64 -6.12
N ASN A 14 -19.79 -5.84 -5.94
CA ASN A 14 -19.54 -6.68 -4.75
C ASN A 14 -18.20 -7.44 -4.78
N ALA A 15 -17.47 -7.42 -5.89
CA ALA A 15 -16.19 -8.11 -6.06
C ALA A 15 -14.97 -7.17 -5.98
N GLN A 16 -15.16 -5.85 -6.09
CA GLN A 16 -14.06 -4.87 -6.14
C GLN A 16 -13.13 -4.98 -4.93
N LEU A 17 -13.68 -4.89 -3.72
CA LEU A 17 -12.88 -4.91 -2.48
C LEU A 17 -12.15 -6.24 -2.28
N VAL A 18 -12.77 -7.35 -2.69
CA VAL A 18 -12.16 -8.69 -2.60
C VAL A 18 -10.98 -8.80 -3.56
N ALA A 19 -11.17 -8.36 -4.82
CA ALA A 19 -10.12 -8.35 -5.83
C ALA A 19 -8.96 -7.44 -5.43
N GLU A 20 -9.24 -6.25 -4.91
CA GLU A 20 -8.22 -5.30 -4.43
C GLU A 20 -7.40 -5.89 -3.29
N LYS A 21 -8.05 -6.40 -2.23
CA LYS A 21 -7.36 -7.02 -1.09
C LYS A 21 -6.50 -8.19 -1.53
N HIS A 22 -7.00 -9.03 -2.43
CA HIS A 22 -6.25 -10.16 -2.96
C HIS A 22 -5.00 -9.70 -3.72
N LEU A 23 -5.10 -8.66 -4.57
CA LEU A 23 -3.94 -8.11 -5.29
C LEU A 23 -2.93 -7.47 -4.33
N ILE A 24 -3.39 -6.74 -3.31
CA ILE A 24 -2.51 -6.14 -2.30
C ILE A 24 -1.74 -7.23 -1.55
N ARG A 25 -2.40 -8.29 -1.08
CA ARG A 25 -1.75 -9.42 -0.39
C ARG A 25 -0.81 -10.22 -1.29
N THR A 26 -1.12 -10.31 -2.58
CA THR A 26 -0.29 -11.03 -3.55
C THR A 26 1.02 -10.28 -3.83
N PHE A 27 0.96 -8.95 -4.00
CA PHE A 27 2.09 -8.16 -4.49
C PHE A 27 2.75 -7.25 -3.46
N TRP A 28 2.12 -6.99 -2.32
CA TRP A 28 2.55 -6.04 -1.29
C TRP A 28 3.11 -4.73 -1.87
N PRO A 29 2.30 -3.95 -2.62
CA PRO A 29 2.80 -2.72 -3.26
C PRO A 29 3.33 -1.73 -2.22
N ILE A 30 4.54 -1.20 -2.43
CA ILE A 30 5.24 -0.36 -1.43
C ILE A 30 4.46 0.89 -1.00
N TRP A 31 3.59 1.40 -1.87
CA TRP A 31 2.79 2.61 -1.66
C TRP A 31 1.44 2.37 -0.98
N ASN A 32 1.08 1.11 -0.73
CA ASN A 32 -0.17 0.74 -0.09
C ASN A 32 -0.05 0.84 1.44
N ALA A 33 -1.17 1.18 2.09
CA ALA A 33 -1.26 1.34 3.54
C ALA A 33 -0.91 0.04 4.28
N GLU A 34 -1.38 -1.08 3.74
CA GLU A 34 -1.20 -2.43 4.25
C GLU A 34 0.29 -2.81 4.32
N THR A 35 1.08 -2.37 3.34
CA THR A 35 2.52 -2.65 3.29
C THR A 35 3.31 -1.84 4.33
N LYS A 36 2.75 -0.72 4.82
CA LYS A 36 3.34 0.17 5.83
C LYS A 36 4.75 0.72 5.50
N ALA A 37 5.14 0.70 4.23
CA ALA A 37 6.44 1.19 3.77
C ALA A 37 6.39 2.66 3.33
N CYS A 38 5.47 3.02 2.42
CA CYS A 38 5.37 4.37 1.87
C CYS A 38 3.91 4.76 1.57
N TRP A 39 3.05 4.76 2.60
CA TRP A 39 1.62 5.06 2.43
C TRP A 39 1.35 6.55 2.16
N GLY A 40 0.13 6.85 1.70
CA GLY A 40 -0.38 8.21 1.54
C GLY A 40 -0.59 8.66 0.10
N MET A 41 -0.25 7.83 -0.89
CA MET A 41 -0.45 8.17 -2.30
C MET A 41 -1.92 8.48 -2.64
N SER A 42 -2.87 7.75 -2.07
CA SER A 42 -4.31 7.97 -2.30
C SER A 42 -4.93 9.08 -1.45
N LYS A 43 -4.18 9.71 -0.54
CA LYS A 43 -4.73 10.80 0.27
C LYS A 43 -5.14 11.99 -0.61
N HIS A 44 -6.33 12.48 -0.35
CA HIS A 44 -6.81 13.77 -0.85
C HIS A 44 -6.71 14.78 0.29
N GLY A 45 -6.44 16.04 -0.06
CA GLY A 45 -6.12 17.05 0.94
C GLY A 45 -7.34 17.43 1.76
N ASP A 46 -7.34 17.05 3.03
CA ASP A 46 -8.14 17.73 4.05
C ASP A 46 -7.38 18.98 4.51
N ALA A 47 -8.09 20.06 4.87
CA ALA A 47 -7.43 21.29 5.30
C ALA A 47 -6.49 21.02 6.49
N ALA A 48 -5.30 21.63 6.51
CA ALA A 48 -4.30 21.49 7.59
C ALA A 48 -4.83 21.91 8.98
N THR A 49 -5.97 22.62 9.01
CA THR A 49 -6.67 23.04 10.22
C THR A 49 -7.63 22.00 10.79
N THR A 50 -8.00 20.98 10.01
CA THR A 50 -9.14 20.11 10.36
C THR A 50 -8.78 18.83 11.11
N ARG A 51 -7.51 18.47 11.24
CA ARG A 51 -7.02 17.38 12.12
C ARG A 51 -5.50 17.54 12.26
N ALA A 52 -4.92 17.01 13.33
CA ALA A 52 -3.47 16.95 13.54
C ALA A 52 -2.79 15.96 12.57
N ASN A 53 -3.08 16.09 11.28
CA ASN A 53 -2.61 15.19 10.24
C ASN A 53 -1.10 15.37 10.10
N LYS A 54 -0.38 14.27 10.14
CA LYS A 54 1.04 14.26 9.81
C LYS A 54 1.23 14.17 8.29
N ARG A 55 2.37 14.66 7.81
CA ARG A 55 2.79 14.50 6.41
C ARG A 55 3.06 13.03 6.15
N SER A 56 2.31 12.45 5.20
CA SER A 56 2.43 11.02 4.90
C SER A 56 3.82 10.67 4.36
N PRO A 57 4.31 9.43 4.53
CA PRO A 57 5.59 9.00 3.97
C PRO A 57 5.71 9.26 2.47
N TRP A 58 4.62 9.08 1.72
CA TRP A 58 4.58 9.41 0.31
C TRP A 58 4.93 10.88 0.05
N ASP A 59 4.34 11.80 0.81
CA ASP A 59 4.54 13.25 0.67
C ASP A 59 5.90 13.71 1.21
N VAL A 60 6.50 12.97 2.14
CA VAL A 60 7.88 13.20 2.62
C VAL A 60 8.89 12.96 1.49
N VAL A 61 8.76 11.84 0.76
CA VAL A 61 9.72 11.48 -0.30
C VAL A 61 9.34 12.00 -1.70
N HIS A 62 8.09 12.42 -1.90
CA HIS A 62 7.58 13.00 -3.15
C HIS A 62 6.90 14.35 -2.88
N PRO A 63 7.66 15.41 -2.56
CA PRO A 63 7.09 16.73 -2.32
C PRO A 63 6.44 17.28 -3.60
N GLY A 64 5.34 18.03 -3.45
CA GLY A 64 4.68 18.71 -4.57
C GLY A 64 3.16 18.90 -4.44
N ARG A 65 2.52 18.25 -3.46
CA ARG A 65 1.10 18.48 -3.16
C ARG A 65 0.96 19.70 -2.25
N ALA A 66 0.31 20.75 -2.74
CA ALA A 66 0.20 22.03 -2.01
C ALA A 66 -0.28 21.88 -0.55
N TRP A 67 -1.24 20.99 -0.31
CA TRP A 67 -1.79 20.74 1.04
C TRP A 67 -0.82 19.99 1.98
N ALA A 68 0.19 19.28 1.45
CA ALA A 68 1.19 18.55 2.23
C ALA A 68 2.48 19.35 2.48
N LEU A 69 2.60 20.54 1.87
CA LEU A 69 3.78 21.41 1.98
C LEU A 69 3.72 22.37 3.18
N ASP A 70 2.61 22.39 3.93
CA ASP A 70 2.48 23.23 5.12
C ASP A 70 3.56 22.86 6.16
N GLU A 71 4.34 23.85 6.59
CA GLU A 71 5.46 23.69 7.53
C GLU A 71 5.01 23.20 8.91
N ARG A 72 3.73 23.38 9.24
CA ARG A 72 3.15 22.91 10.51
C ARG A 72 2.96 21.39 10.54
N LEU A 73 3.00 20.72 9.39
CA LEU A 73 2.87 19.28 9.30
C LEU A 73 4.16 18.60 9.77
N VAL A 74 4.03 17.72 10.75
CA VAL A 74 5.11 16.85 11.20
C VAL A 74 5.15 15.62 10.31
N ASP A 75 6.33 15.17 9.92
CA ASP A 75 6.50 13.94 9.14
C ASP A 75 6.04 12.71 9.93
N SER A 76 5.26 11.81 9.31
CA SER A 76 4.86 10.54 9.93
C SER A 76 6.05 9.60 10.11
N LEU A 77 7.02 9.66 9.20
CA LEU A 77 8.28 8.90 9.24
C LEU A 77 9.43 9.75 8.70
N ALA A 78 10.64 9.52 9.21
CA ALA A 78 11.85 10.13 8.66
C ALA A 78 12.19 9.53 7.28
N PRO A 79 12.79 10.30 6.35
CA PRO A 79 13.17 9.79 5.02
C PRO A 79 14.03 8.52 5.03
N THR A 80 14.95 8.40 5.99
CA THR A 80 15.82 7.22 6.14
C THR A 80 15.04 5.97 6.55
N GLU A 81 14.05 6.13 7.42
CA GLU A 81 13.16 5.04 7.84
C GLU A 81 12.30 4.56 6.68
N ILE A 82 11.77 5.49 5.87
CA ILE A 82 10.99 5.16 4.66
C ILE A 82 11.85 4.34 3.68
N ALA A 83 13.08 4.79 3.42
CA ALA A 83 14.01 4.09 2.54
C ALA A 83 14.32 2.67 3.04
N GLN A 84 14.56 2.51 4.34
CA GLN A 84 14.83 1.20 4.94
C GLN A 84 13.63 0.26 4.79
N ARG A 85 12.41 0.73 5.12
CA ARG A 85 11.19 -0.09 4.97
C ARG A 85 10.94 -0.52 3.53
N ILE A 86 11.20 0.35 2.55
CA ILE A 86 11.10 0.02 1.13
C ILE A 86 12.11 -1.07 0.78
N ALA A 87 13.37 -0.93 1.21
CA ALA A 87 14.41 -1.92 0.95
C ALA A 87 14.07 -3.29 1.56
N ASP A 88 13.63 -3.33 2.81
CA ASP A 88 13.23 -4.56 3.50
C ASP A 88 12.03 -5.23 2.83
N THR A 89 11.05 -4.43 2.40
CA THR A 89 9.89 -4.93 1.66
C THR A 89 10.32 -5.58 0.34
N LEU A 90 11.18 -4.91 -0.44
CA LEU A 90 11.64 -5.42 -1.73
C LEU A 90 12.55 -6.64 -1.58
N ALA A 91 13.27 -6.77 -0.46
CA ALA A 91 14.07 -7.94 -0.14
C ALA A 91 13.18 -9.16 0.21
N ARG A 92 12.08 -8.94 0.94
CA ARG A 92 11.16 -10.01 1.37
C ARG A 92 10.13 -10.39 0.31
N VAL A 93 9.67 -9.41 -0.46
CA VAL A 93 8.68 -9.56 -1.54
C VAL A 93 9.26 -8.94 -2.82
N PRO A 94 10.18 -9.65 -3.49
CA PRO A 94 10.77 -9.14 -4.71
C PRO A 94 9.72 -9.03 -5.84
N PRO A 95 9.88 -8.08 -6.77
CA PRO A 95 8.98 -7.95 -7.91
C PRO A 95 8.87 -9.25 -8.71
N ARG A 96 7.65 -9.71 -8.97
CA ARG A 96 7.39 -10.87 -9.83
C ARG A 96 7.70 -10.49 -11.28
N ARG A 97 8.69 -11.17 -11.88
CA ARG A 97 9.14 -10.90 -13.26
C ARG A 97 8.65 -11.93 -14.28
N ASP A 98 8.21 -13.10 -13.80
CA ASP A 98 7.73 -14.19 -14.63
C ASP A 98 6.20 -14.25 -14.60
N HIS A 99 5.58 -13.99 -15.74
CA HIS A 99 4.14 -14.01 -15.90
C HIS A 99 3.56 -15.43 -15.89
N ALA A 100 4.26 -16.42 -16.45
CA ALA A 100 3.78 -17.80 -16.50
C ALA A 100 3.75 -18.39 -15.09
N ALA A 101 4.84 -18.22 -14.34
CA ALA A 101 4.91 -18.66 -12.95
C ALA A 101 3.83 -17.99 -12.06
N LEU A 102 3.57 -16.70 -12.27
CA LEU A 102 2.51 -15.98 -11.55
C LEU A 102 1.12 -16.52 -11.86
N LEU A 103 0.83 -16.82 -13.14
CA LEU A 103 -0.45 -17.42 -13.53
C LEU A 103 -0.61 -18.82 -12.92
N GLU A 104 0.44 -19.63 -12.93
CA GLU A 104 0.41 -20.97 -12.32
C GLU A 104 0.15 -20.89 -10.82
N GLU A 105 0.78 -19.95 -10.10
CA GLU A 105 0.53 -19.72 -8.67
C GLU A 105 -0.91 -19.28 -8.40
N MET A 106 -1.43 -18.33 -9.18
CA MET A 106 -2.83 -17.90 -9.05
C MET A 106 -3.81 -19.05 -9.33
N LEU A 107 -3.57 -19.84 -10.38
CA LEU A 107 -4.38 -21.00 -10.73
C LEU A 107 -4.29 -22.10 -9.67
N ALA A 108 -3.13 -22.30 -9.05
CA ALA A 108 -2.95 -23.25 -7.96
C ALA A 108 -3.82 -22.87 -6.75
N GLY A 109 -3.92 -21.58 -6.41
CA GLY A 109 -4.81 -21.11 -5.34
C GLY A 109 -6.31 -21.34 -5.60
N PHE A 110 -6.73 -21.51 -6.86
CA PHE A 110 -8.12 -21.86 -7.21
C PHE A 110 -8.39 -23.36 -7.24
N ARG A 111 -7.35 -24.21 -7.23
CA ARG A 111 -7.55 -25.66 -7.15
C ARG A 111 -8.12 -25.97 -5.78
N GLN A 112 -9.27 -26.62 -5.74
CA GLN A 112 -9.90 -27.08 -4.51
C GLN A 112 -9.09 -28.24 -3.91
N ASP A 113 -7.92 -27.95 -3.36
CA ASP A 113 -7.30 -28.82 -2.38
C ASP A 113 -7.67 -28.23 -1.00
N ASP A 114 -8.22 -29.05 -0.11
CA ASP A 114 -8.62 -28.70 1.28
C ASP A 114 -7.44 -28.26 2.17
N SER A 115 -6.27 -28.01 1.58
CA SER A 115 -5.10 -27.51 2.30
C SER A 115 -5.15 -25.98 2.32
N PRO A 116 -5.09 -25.33 3.50
CA PRO A 116 -5.05 -23.87 3.55
C PRO A 116 -3.82 -23.38 2.81
N VAL A 117 -4.03 -22.63 1.73
CA VAL A 117 -2.96 -21.80 1.15
C VAL A 117 -2.58 -20.83 2.25
N GLU A 118 -1.33 -20.84 2.71
CA GLU A 118 -0.83 -19.83 3.65
C GLU A 118 -0.83 -18.47 2.94
N GLU A 119 -1.97 -17.78 2.94
CA GLU A 119 -2.00 -16.37 2.60
C GLU A 119 -1.08 -15.66 3.59
N ARG A 120 -0.10 -14.93 3.06
CA ARG A 120 0.73 -14.06 3.88
C ARG A 120 -0.17 -12.93 4.38
N ASP A 121 -0.70 -13.08 5.58
CA ASP A 121 -1.50 -12.04 6.23
C ASP A 121 -0.62 -10.96 6.88
N GLU A 122 0.67 -11.25 7.10
CA GLU A 122 1.61 -10.30 7.70
C GLU A 122 2.28 -9.38 6.68
N ALA A 123 2.28 -8.08 6.97
CA ALA A 123 2.99 -7.07 6.18
C ALA A 123 4.50 -7.35 6.13
N PRO A 124 5.19 -7.11 5.00
CA PRO A 124 6.63 -7.41 4.86
C PRO A 124 7.52 -6.67 5.85
N VAL A 125 7.10 -5.48 6.29
CA VAL A 125 7.82 -4.71 7.30
C VAL A 125 7.62 -5.23 8.72
N GLY A 126 6.71 -6.19 8.93
CA GLY A 126 6.37 -6.78 10.23
C GLY A 126 5.09 -6.22 10.85
N GLU A 127 4.41 -7.05 11.63
CA GLU A 127 3.14 -6.71 12.28
C GLU A 127 3.29 -5.61 13.33
N LEU A 128 4.35 -5.69 14.15
CA LEU A 128 4.65 -4.76 15.25
C LEU A 128 5.11 -3.38 14.79
N VAL A 129 5.42 -3.22 13.50
CA VAL A 129 5.82 -1.92 12.94
C VAL A 129 4.58 -1.06 12.76
N ALA A 130 4.66 0.16 13.32
CA ALA A 130 3.60 1.15 13.20
C ALA A 130 3.33 1.49 11.72
N GLY A 131 2.09 1.27 11.30
CA GLY A 131 1.57 1.66 10.00
C GLY A 131 0.89 3.03 10.04
N PRO A 132 0.05 3.34 9.03
CA PRO A 132 -0.77 4.55 9.07
C PRO A 132 -1.62 4.61 10.33
N GLY A 133 -1.69 5.79 10.95
CA GLY A 133 -2.68 6.06 12.01
C GLY A 133 -4.12 6.00 11.46
N PRO A 134 -5.14 5.97 12.34
CA PRO A 134 -6.55 5.92 11.92
C PRO A 134 -6.95 7.10 11.03
N ASP A 135 -6.35 8.28 11.25
CA ASP A 135 -6.55 9.49 10.42
C ASP A 135 -5.65 9.51 9.16
N GLU A 136 -4.78 8.52 8.97
CA GLU A 136 -3.87 8.43 7.84
C GLU A 136 -4.20 7.29 6.87
N ALA A 137 -4.97 6.30 7.32
CA ALA A 137 -5.54 5.27 6.47
C ALA A 137 -6.69 5.89 5.66
N GLY A 138 -6.40 6.38 4.46
CA GLY A 138 -7.43 6.90 3.55
C GLY A 138 -8.47 5.81 3.29
N GLY A 139 -9.70 6.01 3.80
CA GLY A 139 -10.78 5.03 3.67
C GLY A 139 -11.94 5.16 4.66
N ALA A 140 -11.88 6.05 5.65
CA ALA A 140 -13.00 6.28 6.58
C ALA A 140 -13.93 7.40 6.10
N ASP A 141 -14.49 7.29 4.89
CA ASP A 141 -15.78 7.91 4.55
C ASP A 141 -16.30 7.31 3.25
N ASP A 142 -17.07 6.23 3.37
CA ASP A 142 -18.03 5.74 2.37
C ASP A 142 -19.03 4.86 3.14
N THR A 143 -19.85 5.49 3.97
CA THR A 143 -21.10 4.94 4.52
C THR A 143 -22.27 5.86 4.22
#